data_AF-A0A351MKT0-F1
#
_entry.id   AF-A0A351MKT0-F1
#
_cell.length_a   1.000
_cell.length_b   1.000
_cell.length_c   1.000
_cell.angle_alpha   90.00
_cell.angle_beta   90.00
_cell.angle_gamma   90.00
#
_symmetry.space_group_name_H-M   'P 1'
#
loop_
_entity.id
_entity.type
_entity.pdbx_description
1 polymer ?
#
loop_
_entity_poly.entity_id
_entity_poly.type
_entity_poly.pdbx_seq_one_letter_code
_entity_poly.pdbx_strand_id
1 'polypeptide(L)'
;MSRARAALVVSLHDVCARTQDACQTILTTLAAAGVRRASLLVIPADGGVELDAETATWLRALAGDGHEIVQHGYYHRRGADEPALRGWAATLDALLARGAGEFVALDEAE
;
A
#
# COMPACT_ATOMS: atom_id res chain seq x y z
N MET A 1 -14.45 -21.04 -30.15
CA MET A 1 -13.84 -19.86 -29.49
C MET A 1 -13.53 -20.25 -28.05
N SER A 2 -12.25 -20.23 -27.65
CA SER A 2 -11.83 -20.46 -26.27
C SER A 2 -12.35 -19.33 -25.39
N ARG A 3 -13.02 -19.62 -24.26
CA ARG A 3 -13.36 -18.59 -23.27
C ARG A 3 -12.06 -18.02 -22.72
N ALA A 4 -11.91 -16.69 -22.75
CA ALA A 4 -10.82 -16.02 -22.05
C ALA A 4 -10.80 -16.49 -20.59
N ARG A 5 -9.63 -16.92 -20.10
CA ARG A 5 -9.48 -17.28 -18.69
C ARG A 5 -9.70 -16.03 -17.85
N ALA A 6 -10.57 -16.13 -16.85
CA ALA A 6 -10.70 -15.09 -15.84
C ALA A 6 -9.38 -14.99 -15.07
N ALA A 7 -8.88 -13.77 -14.89
CA ALA A 7 -7.71 -13.46 -14.09
C ALA A 7 -8.14 -12.62 -12.89
N LEU A 8 -7.49 -12.82 -11.76
CA LEU A 8 -7.65 -12.03 -10.54
C LEU A 8 -6.30 -11.40 -10.21
N VAL A 9 -6.29 -10.08 -10.03
CA VAL A 9 -5.16 -9.32 -9.52
C VAL A 9 -5.50 -8.88 -8.11
N VAL A 10 -4.57 -9.06 -7.17
CA VAL A 10 -4.76 -8.67 -5.77
C VAL A 10 -3.67 -7.68 -5.38
N SER A 11 -4.12 -6.52 -4.92
CA SER A 11 -3.30 -5.42 -4.41
C SER A 11 -3.63 -5.22 -2.94
N LEU A 12 -2.64 -5.38 -2.06
CA LEU A 12 -2.78 -5.14 -0.63
C LEU A 12 -2.13 -3.80 -0.28
N HIS A 13 -2.96 -2.86 0.19
CA HIS A 13 -2.56 -1.49 0.50
C HIS A 13 -2.16 -1.31 1.95
N ASP A 14 -1.51 -0.18 2.22
CA ASP A 14 -1.13 0.29 3.55
C ASP A 14 -0.32 -0.72 4.37
N VAL A 15 0.65 -1.38 3.71
CA VAL A 15 1.55 -2.35 4.35
C VAL A 15 2.67 -1.60 5.07
N CYS A 16 2.68 -1.62 6.40
CA CYS A 16 3.73 -1.04 7.24
C CYS A 16 3.95 -1.92 8.47
N ALA A 17 4.93 -1.58 9.32
CA ALA A 17 5.21 -2.34 10.55
C ALA A 17 3.97 -2.48 11.45
N ARG A 18 3.12 -1.45 11.53
CA ARG A 18 1.89 -1.45 12.33
C ARG A 18 0.82 -2.41 11.79
N THR A 19 0.77 -2.63 10.48
CA THR A 19 -0.27 -3.44 9.83
C THR A 19 0.19 -4.86 9.50
N GLN A 20 1.44 -5.23 9.82
CA GLN A 20 2.04 -6.54 9.49
C GLN A 20 1.14 -7.73 9.86
N ASP A 21 0.64 -7.80 11.11
CA ASP A 21 -0.18 -8.94 11.57
C ASP A 21 -1.50 -9.07 10.79
N ALA A 22 -2.12 -7.93 10.48
CA ALA A 22 -3.34 -7.89 9.67
C ALA A 22 -3.04 -8.31 8.24
N CYS A 23 -1.96 -7.82 7.65
CA CYS A 23 -1.50 -8.22 6.32
C CYS A 23 -1.21 -9.72 6.26
N GLN A 24 -0.54 -10.29 7.25
CA GLN A 24 -0.25 -11.72 7.32
C GLN A 24 -1.52 -12.56 7.41
N THR A 25 -2.52 -12.10 8.16
CA THR A 25 -3.83 -12.75 8.23
C THR A 25 -4.51 -12.77 6.86
N ILE A 26 -4.53 -11.62 6.16
CA ILE A 26 -5.09 -11.50 4.81
C ILE A 26 -4.38 -12.43 3.82
N LEU A 27 -3.04 -12.43 3.82
CA LEU A 27 -2.24 -13.27 2.93
C LEU A 27 -2.49 -14.76 3.20
N THR A 28 -2.65 -15.16 4.46
CA THR A 28 -2.98 -16.54 4.82
C THR A 28 -4.36 -16.93 4.29
N THR A 29 -5.36 -16.05 4.42
CA THR A 29 -6.70 -16.27 3.86
C THR A 29 -6.67 -16.36 2.33
N LEU A 30 -5.93 -15.48 1.66
CA LEU A 30 -5.74 -15.49 0.21
C LEU A 30 -5.07 -16.79 -0.26
N ALA A 31 -4.02 -17.23 0.42
CA ALA A 31 -3.34 -18.48 0.13
C ALA A 31 -4.28 -19.70 0.25
N ALA A 32 -5.10 -19.74 1.29
CA ALA A 32 -6.12 -20.78 1.47
C ALA A 32 -7.18 -20.78 0.35
N ALA A 33 -7.45 -19.61 -0.25
CA ALA A 33 -8.34 -19.46 -1.41
C ALA A 33 -7.64 -19.73 -2.77
N GLY A 34 -6.36 -20.10 -2.76
CA GLY A 34 -5.58 -20.39 -3.97
C GLY A 34 -4.91 -19.16 -4.61
N VAL A 35 -5.00 -17.99 -3.99
CA VAL A 35 -4.28 -16.78 -4.42
C VAL A 35 -2.87 -16.83 -3.85
N ARG A 36 -1.90 -17.13 -4.71
CA ARG A 36 -0.50 -17.34 -4.29
C ARG A 36 0.42 -16.14 -4.45
N ARG A 37 -0.06 -15.07 -5.10
CA ARG A 37 0.71 -13.85 -5.37
C ARG A 37 -0.19 -12.64 -5.22
N ALA A 38 0.38 -11.57 -4.69
CA ALA A 38 -0.25 -10.27 -4.55
C ALA A 38 0.84 -9.19 -4.64
N SER A 39 0.45 -7.99 -5.02
CA SER A 39 1.29 -6.80 -4.93
C SER A 39 1.06 -6.16 -3.56
N LEU A 40 2.11 -5.99 -2.77
CA LEU A 40 2.09 -5.36 -1.46
C LEU A 40 2.59 -3.92 -1.59
N LEU A 41 1.71 -2.98 -1.30
CA LEU A 41 1.97 -1.56 -1.37
C LEU A 41 2.47 -1.09 0.00
N VAL A 42 3.79 -0.99 0.11
CA VAL A 42 4.54 -0.80 1.35
C VAL A 42 4.83 0.66 1.62
N ILE A 43 4.62 1.06 2.86
CA ILE A 43 4.98 2.35 3.45
C ILE A 43 6.21 2.12 4.33
N PRO A 44 7.41 2.54 3.90
CA PRO A 44 8.63 2.32 4.67
C PRO A 44 8.73 3.07 6.01
N ALA A 45 8.01 4.19 6.19
CA ALA A 45 8.11 5.04 7.37
C ALA A 45 6.76 5.65 7.80
N ASP A 46 5.71 4.83 7.97
CA ASP A 46 4.36 5.27 8.35
C ASP A 46 4.38 6.11 9.65
N GLY A 47 3.90 7.35 9.58
CA GLY A 47 3.86 8.25 10.73
C GLY A 47 5.23 8.53 11.36
N GLY A 48 6.33 8.34 10.61
CA GLY A 48 7.71 8.47 11.10
C GLY A 48 8.27 7.23 11.79
N VAL A 49 7.53 6.11 11.78
CA VAL A 49 8.00 4.82 12.28
C VAL A 49 8.52 4.02 11.10
N GLU A 50 9.85 3.87 11.03
CA GLU A 50 10.50 3.09 9.98
C GLU A 50 10.21 1.59 10.11
N LEU A 51 10.31 0.87 9.00
CA LEU A 51 10.30 -0.60 8.99
C LEU A 51 11.42 -1.13 9.89
N ASP A 52 11.04 -1.94 10.87
CA ASP A 52 12.00 -2.65 11.68
C ASP A 52 12.61 -3.85 10.90
N ALA A 53 13.64 -4.45 11.49
CA ALA A 53 14.33 -5.58 10.88
C ALA A 53 13.44 -6.82 10.68
N GLU A 54 12.41 -6.99 11.53
CA GLU A 54 11.47 -8.09 11.46
C GLU A 54 10.55 -7.93 10.25
N THR A 55 9.88 -6.78 10.13
CA THR A 55 9.03 -6.45 8.98
C THR A 55 9.82 -6.48 7.68
N ALA A 56 11.04 -5.94 7.66
CA ALA A 56 11.89 -5.98 6.47
C ALA A 56 12.25 -7.41 6.07
N THR A 57 12.48 -8.30 7.04
CA THR A 57 12.78 -9.72 6.78
C THR A 57 11.55 -10.46 6.28
N TRP A 58 10.38 -10.19 6.86
CA TRP A 58 9.11 -10.71 6.41
C TRP A 58 8.79 -10.30 4.96
N LEU A 59 8.96 -9.02 4.60
CA LEU A 59 8.75 -8.53 3.23
C LEU A 59 9.70 -9.22 2.22
N ARG A 60 10.96 -9.44 2.61
CA ARG A 60 11.93 -10.18 1.77
C ARG A 60 11.53 -11.64 1.57
N ALA A 61 11.00 -12.29 2.61
CA ALA A 61 10.50 -13.66 2.48
C ALA A 61 9.31 -13.72 1.50
N LEU A 62 8.35 -12.80 1.61
CA LEU A 62 7.23 -12.71 0.67
C LEU A 62 7.68 -12.46 -0.77
N ALA A 63 8.68 -11.59 -0.97
CA ALA A 63 9.28 -11.39 -2.28
C ALA A 63 9.90 -12.69 -2.83
N GLY A 64 10.58 -13.47 -1.97
CA GLY A 64 11.11 -14.79 -2.31
C GLY A 64 10.03 -15.80 -2.72
N ASP A 65 8.83 -15.69 -2.14
CA ASP A 65 7.66 -16.51 -2.47
C ASP A 65 6.91 -16.03 -3.73
N GLY A 66 7.35 -14.93 -4.35
CA GLY A 66 6.84 -14.41 -5.62
C GLY A 66 5.76 -13.34 -5.48
N HIS A 67 5.59 -12.76 -4.29
CA HIS A 67 4.85 -11.50 -4.13
C HIS A 67 5.65 -10.31 -4.68
N GLU A 68 4.96 -9.25 -5.07
CA GLU A 68 5.59 -8.02 -5.53
C GLU A 68 5.60 -7.01 -4.38
N ILE A 69 6.77 -6.45 -4.07
CA ILE A 69 6.91 -5.38 -3.06
C ILE A 69 6.97 -4.06 -3.81
N VAL A 70 5.95 -3.22 -3.63
CA VAL A 70 5.75 -1.96 -4.35
C VAL A 70 5.77 -0.81 -3.34
N GLN A 71 6.50 0.27 -3.62
CA GLN A 71 6.51 1.43 -2.74
C GLN A 71 5.17 2.19 -2.83
N HIS A 72 4.63 2.60 -1.68
CA HIS A 72 3.34 3.29 -1.56
C HIS A 72 3.48 4.55 -0.68
N GLY A 73 4.33 5.46 -1.13
CA GLY A 73 4.75 6.61 -0.32
C GLY A 73 5.80 6.23 0.71
N TYR A 74 6.65 7.18 1.11
CA TYR A 74 7.65 6.93 2.16
C TYR A 74 7.04 7.10 3.56
N TYR A 75 6.32 8.20 3.79
CA TYR A 75 5.71 8.54 5.09
C TYR A 75 4.20 8.33 5.16
N HIS A 76 3.52 8.07 4.03
CA HIS A 76 2.06 8.07 3.91
C HIS A 76 1.45 9.39 4.42
N ARG A 77 2.11 10.50 4.07
CA ARG A 77 1.75 11.86 4.47
C ARG A 77 2.09 12.82 3.36
N ARG A 78 1.25 13.82 3.18
CA ARG A 78 1.55 15.00 2.37
C ARG A 78 2.83 15.66 2.85
N GLY A 79 3.71 16.03 1.92
CA GLY A 79 4.92 16.80 2.22
C GLY A 79 4.57 18.13 2.88
N ALA A 80 5.41 18.61 3.81
CA ALA A 80 5.19 19.91 4.47
C ALA A 80 5.20 21.09 3.47
N ASP A 81 5.81 20.89 2.30
CA ASP A 81 5.89 21.85 1.21
C ASP A 81 4.72 21.77 0.23
N GLU A 82 3.79 20.81 0.41
CA GLU A 82 2.64 20.70 -0.49
C GLU A 82 1.56 21.76 -0.18
N PRO A 83 0.94 22.36 -1.20
CA PRO A 83 -0.11 23.35 -1.02
C PRO A 83 -1.25 22.80 -0.17
N ALA A 84 -1.72 23.55 0.83
CA ALA A 84 -2.87 23.13 1.62
C ALA A 84 -4.10 22.90 0.71
N LEU A 85 -4.69 21.70 0.76
CA LEU A 85 -5.97 21.44 0.09
C LEU A 85 -7.03 22.37 0.68
N ARG A 86 -7.89 22.95 -0.17
CA ARG A 86 -8.97 23.86 0.24
C ARG A 86 -10.30 23.37 -0.29
N GLY A 87 -11.37 23.69 0.44
CA GLY A 87 -12.74 23.36 0.04
C GLY A 87 -12.99 21.85 0.03
N TRP A 88 -13.77 21.39 -0.95
CA TRP A 88 -14.26 20.01 -1.02
C TRP A 88 -13.13 18.96 -1.16
N ALA A 89 -12.00 19.32 -1.77
CA ALA A 89 -10.83 18.45 -1.88
C ALA A 89 -10.20 18.12 -0.52
N ALA A 90 -10.17 19.08 0.41
CA ALA A 90 -9.71 18.84 1.78
C ALA A 90 -10.65 17.91 2.55
N THR A 91 -11.95 17.98 2.27
CA THR A 91 -12.95 17.09 2.88
C THR A 91 -12.79 15.67 2.37
N LEU A 92 -12.55 15.45 1.07
CA LEU A 92 -12.33 14.11 0.52
C LEU A 92 -10.99 13.52 0.98
N ASP A 93 -9.92 14.31 1.06
CA ASP A 93 -8.64 13.85 1.60
C ASP A 93 -8.78 13.39 3.06
N ALA A 94 -9.51 14.16 3.88
CA ALA A 94 -9.77 13.80 5.27
C ALA A 94 -10.71 12.58 5.43
N LEU A 95 -11.77 12.47 4.62
CA LEU A 95 -12.77 11.41 4.77
C LEU A 95 -12.43 10.11 4.04
N LEU A 96 -11.86 10.19 2.84
CA LEU A 96 -11.64 9.04 1.96
C LEU A 96 -10.17 8.61 1.92
N ALA A 97 -9.24 9.55 1.88
CA ALA A 97 -7.81 9.26 1.84
C ALA A 97 -7.15 9.22 3.22
N ARG A 98 -7.85 9.64 4.29
CA ARG A 98 -7.31 9.73 5.67
C ARG A 98 -6.02 10.58 5.76
N GLY A 99 -5.84 11.55 4.88
CA GLY A 99 -4.62 12.37 4.78
C GLY A 99 -3.49 11.77 3.92
N ALA A 100 -3.76 10.65 3.23
CA ALA A 100 -2.85 9.96 2.33
C ALA A 100 -2.94 10.43 0.86
N GLY A 101 -3.55 11.59 0.60
CA GLY A 101 -3.58 12.20 -0.72
C GLY A 101 -2.23 12.75 -1.18
N GLU A 102 -1.16 11.95 -1.12
CA GLU A 102 0.21 12.33 -1.54
C GLU A 102 0.28 12.77 -3.02
N PHE A 103 -0.72 12.42 -3.82
CA PHE A 103 -0.79 12.72 -5.25
C PHE A 103 -1.99 13.61 -5.62
N VAL A 104 -2.78 14.09 -4.65
CA VAL A 104 -3.98 14.91 -4.94
C VAL A 104 -3.60 16.31 -5.43
N ALA A 105 -2.41 16.78 -5.06
CA ALA A 105 -1.92 18.10 -5.42
C ALA A 105 -1.00 18.12 -6.64
N LEU A 106 -0.55 16.97 -7.14
CA LEU A 106 0.36 16.92 -8.28
C LEU A 106 -0.38 17.33 -9.55
N ASP A 107 0.26 18.18 -10.34
CA ASP A 107 -0.18 18.54 -11.68
C ASP A 107 0.69 17.85 -12.75
N GLU A 108 0.46 18.17 -14.02
CA GLU A 108 1.20 17.52 -15.13
C GLU A 108 2.70 17.81 -15.15
N ALA A 109 3.20 18.77 -14.35
CA ALA A 109 4.59 19.17 -14.31
C ALA A 109 5.42 18.47 -13.22
N GLU A 110 4.78 17.71 -12.31
CA GLU A 110 5.40 16.98 -11.20
C GLU A 110 5.33 15.46 -11.39
#